data_AF-X1DUN5-F1
#
_entry.id   AF-X1DUN5-F1
#
_cell.length_a   1.000
_cell.length_b   1.000
_cell.length_c   1.000
_cell.angle_alpha   90.00
_cell.angle_beta   90.00
_cell.angle_gamma   90.00
#
_symmetry.space_group_name_H-M   'P 1'
#
loop_
_entity.id
_entity.type
_entity.pdbx_description
1 polymer ?
#
loop_
_entity_poly.entity_id
_entity_poly.type
_entity_poly.pdbx_seq_one_letter_code
_entity_poly.pdbx_strand_id
1 'polypeptide(L)'
;IDEINELNPDIVIITGDLTANGFRMEYDTLKNYLSPIKCKNLLVQLGNHDSRNVGYMHFKDIFGSRYISFNSNYQQVFYSPEVWHVFMSV
;
A
#
# COMPACT_ATOMS: atom_id res chain seq x y z
N ILE A 1 3.12 15.11 0.66
CA ILE A 1 1.66 14.81 0.62
C ILE A 1 0.92 15.87 -0.19
N ASP A 2 1.20 17.16 0.02
CA ASP A 2 0.50 18.24 -0.68
C ASP A 2 0.60 18.14 -2.20
N GLU A 3 1.79 17.86 -2.75
CA GLU A 3 1.97 17.61 -4.19
C GLU A 3 1.09 16.47 -4.73
N ILE A 4 0.94 15.37 -3.97
CA ILE A 4 0.06 14.25 -4.36
C ILE A 4 -1.39 14.70 -4.37
N ASN A 5 -1.79 15.49 -3.37
CA ASN A 5 -3.16 15.99 -3.24
C ASN A 5 -3.49 17.04 -4.33
N GLU A 6 -2.53 17.85 -4.75
CA GLU A 6 -2.69 18.83 -5.83
C GLU A 6 -2.98 18.17 -7.18
N LEU A 7 -2.43 16.97 -7.43
CA LEU A 7 -2.71 16.20 -8.65
C LEU A 7 -4.14 15.64 -8.70
N ASN A 8 -4.87 15.63 -7.58
CA ASN A 8 -6.20 15.04 -7.43
C ASN A 8 -6.33 13.64 -8.08
N PRO A 9 -5.51 12.65 -7.66
CA PRO A 9 -5.44 11.36 -8.32
C PRO A 9 -6.66 10.48 -8.00
N ASP A 10 -7.11 9.73 -9.00
CA ASP A 10 -8.11 8.68 -8.81
C ASP A 10 -7.57 7.49 -8.00
N ILE A 11 -6.27 7.19 -8.11
CA ILE A 11 -5.59 6.07 -7.44
C ILE A 11 -4.18 6.48 -7.02
N VAL A 12 -3.77 6.07 -5.82
CA VAL A 12 -2.38 6.15 -5.33
C VAL A 12 -1.91 4.74 -4.97
N ILE A 13 -0.74 4.35 -5.45
CA ILE A 13 -0.14 3.04 -5.19
C ILE A 13 1.24 3.23 -4.55
N ILE A 14 1.46 2.62 -3.39
CA ILE A 14 2.74 2.60 -2.67
C ILE A 14 3.26 1.17 -2.70
N THR A 15 4.42 0.96 -3.32
CA THR A 15 4.89 -0.38 -3.73
C THR A 15 5.96 -0.98 -2.79
N GLY A 16 5.83 -0.77 -1.48
CA GLY A 16 6.74 -1.37 -0.49
C GLY A 16 7.83 -0.44 0.04
N ASP A 17 8.69 -1.04 0.87
CA ASP A 17 9.74 -0.39 1.67
C ASP A 17 9.20 0.78 2.51
N LEU A 18 8.11 0.46 3.21
CA LEU A 18 7.38 1.38 4.07
C LEU A 18 8.08 1.63 5.42
N THR A 19 8.91 0.68 5.85
CA THR A 19 9.59 0.63 7.14
C THR A 19 11.05 0.23 6.93
N ALA A 20 11.95 0.60 7.85
CA ALA A 20 13.34 0.17 7.76
C ALA A 20 13.52 -1.27 8.26
N ASN A 21 12.78 -1.64 9.30
CA ASN A 21 12.94 -2.92 10.01
C ASN A 21 11.63 -3.69 10.24
N GLY A 22 10.49 -3.24 9.74
CA GLY A 22 9.22 -3.93 9.92
C GLY A 22 8.68 -3.88 11.36
N PHE A 23 9.10 -2.93 12.20
CA PHE A 23 8.58 -2.80 13.55
C PHE A 23 7.20 -2.13 13.58
N ARG A 24 6.38 -2.51 14.56
CA ARG A 24 5.03 -1.94 14.75
C ARG A 24 5.00 -0.41 14.79
N MET A 25 5.92 0.22 15.53
CA MET A 25 5.98 1.69 15.65
C MET A 25 6.26 2.38 14.29
N GLU A 26 7.02 1.73 13.41
CA GLU A 26 7.27 2.26 12.06
C GLU A 26 5.97 2.28 11.24
N TYR A 27 5.15 1.23 11.34
CA TYR A 27 3.85 1.20 10.68
C TYR A 27 2.83 2.16 11.28
N ASP A 28 2.80 2.33 12.60
CA ASP A 28 1.92 3.32 13.23
C ASP A 28 2.30 4.74 12.77
N THR A 29 3.61 5.02 12.64
CA THR A 29 4.14 6.27 12.10
C THR A 29 3.75 6.45 10.63
N LEU A 30 3.93 5.41 9.81
CA LEU A 30 3.52 5.39 8.41
C LEU A 30 2.02 5.69 8.26
N LYS A 31 1.16 5.06 9.06
CA LYS A 31 -0.30 5.27 9.01
C LYS A 31 -0.63 6.75 9.22
N ASN A 32 0.00 7.39 10.20
CA ASN A 32 -0.21 8.82 10.47
C ASN A 32 0.26 9.67 9.29
N TYR A 33 1.39 9.33 8.67
CA TYR A 33 1.92 10.05 7.51
C TYR A 33 1.05 9.90 6.25
N LEU A 34 0.44 8.73 6.04
CA LEU A 34 -0.44 8.48 4.90
C LEU A 34 -1.87 9.00 5.11
N SER A 35 -2.31 9.19 6.37
CA SER A 35 -3.67 9.66 6.70
C SER A 35 -4.13 10.95 5.99
N PRO A 36 -3.27 11.93 5.66
CA PRO A 36 -3.70 13.16 4.99
C PRO A 36 -3.77 13.04 3.46
N ILE A 37 -3.48 11.87 2.86
CA ILE A 37 -3.64 11.64 1.41
C ILE A 37 -5.12 11.70 1.05
N LYS A 38 -5.47 12.62 0.16
CA LYS A 38 -6.83 12.82 -0.37
C LYS A 38 -6.99 12.01 -1.65
N CYS A 39 -7.09 10.69 -1.51
CA CYS A 39 -7.38 9.79 -2.63
C CYS A 39 -8.36 8.71 -2.17
N LYS A 40 -9.38 8.43 -2.98
CA LYS A 40 -10.38 7.40 -2.67
C LYS A 40 -9.76 6.00 -2.68
N ASN A 41 -8.80 5.78 -3.57
CA ASN A 41 -8.23 4.46 -3.83
C ASN A 41 -6.73 4.48 -3.49
N LEU A 42 -6.40 4.27 -2.21
CA LEU A 42 -5.02 4.14 -1.74
C LEU A 42 -4.65 2.66 -1.58
N LEU A 43 -3.69 2.19 -2.37
CA LEU A 43 -3.11 0.86 -2.27
C LEU A 43 -1.73 0.96 -1.63
N VAL A 44 -1.49 0.13 -0.61
CA VAL A 44 -0.20 0.05 0.06
C VAL A 44 0.25 -1.41 0.03
N GLN A 45 1.46 -1.64 -0.42
CA GLN A 45 2.07 -2.97 -0.53
C GLN A 45 3.30 -3.08 0.38
N LEU A 46 3.68 -4.31 0.74
CA LEU A 46 4.88 -4.60 1.49
C LEU A 46 6.08 -4.78 0.56
N GLY A 47 7.22 -4.21 0.94
CA GLY A 47 8.54 -4.52 0.39
C GLY A 47 9.27 -5.56 1.21
N ASN A 48 10.56 -5.76 0.90
CA ASN A 48 11.40 -6.74 1.58
C ASN A 48 11.76 -6.30 3.00
N HIS A 49 11.92 -5.00 3.24
CA HIS A 49 12.21 -4.48 4.58
C HIS A 49 11.02 -4.63 5.53
N ASP A 50 9.82 -4.48 4.99
CA ASP A 50 8.58 -4.50 5.74
C ASP A 50 8.24 -5.86 6.34
N SER A 51 8.68 -6.95 5.72
CA SER A 51 8.36 -8.29 6.23
C SER A 51 9.26 -8.74 7.38
N ARG A 52 10.30 -7.96 7.74
CA ARG A 52 11.18 -8.24 8.87
C ARG A 52 10.43 -8.10 10.20
N ASN A 53 10.94 -8.74 11.25
CA ASN A 53 10.39 -8.61 12.61
C ASN A 53 8.85 -8.77 12.69
N VAL A 54 8.32 -9.77 11.96
CA VAL A 54 6.88 -10.04 11.81
C VAL A 54 6.05 -8.84 11.31
N GLY A 55 6.67 -7.92 10.57
CA GLY A 55 6.02 -6.70 10.08
C GLY A 55 4.84 -6.95 9.16
N TYR A 56 4.79 -8.08 8.45
CA TYR A 56 3.59 -8.48 7.70
C TYR A 56 2.35 -8.67 8.59
N MET A 57 2.51 -9.04 9.86
CA MET A 57 1.41 -9.09 10.84
C MET A 57 1.01 -7.68 11.25
N HIS A 58 1.96 -6.81 11.57
CA HIS A 58 1.69 -5.42 11.93
C HIS A 58 0.99 -4.66 10.81
N PHE A 59 1.43 -4.87 9.57
CA PHE A 59 0.78 -4.34 8.38
C PHE A 59 -0.66 -4.84 8.28
N LYS A 60 -0.88 -6.16 8.44
CA LYS A 60 -2.23 -6.73 8.37
C LYS A 60 -3.15 -6.17 9.46
N ASP A 61 -2.62 -5.95 10.66
CA ASP A 61 -3.39 -5.36 11.77
C ASP A 61 -3.79 -3.90 11.50
N ILE A 62 -2.95 -3.15 10.78
CA ILE A 62 -3.12 -1.70 10.57
C ILE A 62 -3.87 -1.38 9.28
N PHE A 63 -3.51 -2.04 8.18
CA PHE A 63 -3.99 -1.79 6.82
C PHE A 63 -4.97 -2.85 6.31
N GLY A 64 -5.11 -3.98 7.03
CA GLY A 64 -5.99 -5.07 6.65
C GLY A 64 -5.33 -6.05 5.67
N SER A 65 -6.16 -6.78 4.92
CA SER A 65 -5.66 -7.82 4.02
C SER A 65 -4.76 -7.28 2.92
N ARG A 66 -3.72 -8.03 2.57
CA ARG A 66 -2.79 -7.74 1.46
C ARG A 66 -3.46 -7.71 0.08
N TYR A 67 -4.68 -8.25 -0.01
CA TYR A 67 -5.49 -8.25 -1.23
C TYR A 67 -6.49 -7.11 -1.18
N ILE A 68 -6.31 -6.15 -2.09
CA ILE A 68 -7.32 -5.12 -2.35
C ILE A 68 -7.69 -5.25 -3.82
N SER A 69 -8.95 -5.62 -4.10
CA SER A 69 -9.50 -5.60 -5.45
C SER A 69 -10.19 -4.27 -5.65
N PHE A 70 -9.66 -3.44 -6.55
CA PHE A 70 -10.35 -2.25 -7.03
C PHE A 70 -11.16 -2.61 -8.27
N ASN A 71 -12.46 -2.36 -8.19
CA ASN A 71 -13.35 -2.46 -9.33
C ASN A 71 -13.58 -1.02 -9.83
N SER A 72 -12.82 -0.66 -10.86
CA SER A 72 -12.95 0.62 -11.56
C SER A 72 -13.32 0.31 -13.01
N ASN A 73 -14.08 1.18 -13.67
CA ASN A 73 -14.38 1.06 -15.11
C ASN A 73 -13.10 1.07 -15.99
N TYR A 74 -11.94 1.35 -15.39
CA TYR A 74 -10.62 1.18 -15.95
C TYR A 74 -9.90 0.07 -15.17
N GLN A 75 -9.86 -1.12 -15.76
CA GLN A 75 -8.97 -2.25 -15.45
C GLN A 75 -9.05 -2.89 -14.05
N GLN A 76 -9.05 -4.23 -14.05
CA GLN A 76 -8.93 -5.06 -12.86
C GLN A 76 -7.44 -5.27 -12.56
N VAL A 77 -6.90 -4.61 -11.54
CA VAL A 77 -5.51 -4.82 -11.11
C VAL A 77 -5.47 -6.00 -10.14
N PHE A 78 -4.81 -7.09 -10.55
CA PHE A 78 -4.54 -8.25 -9.70
C PHE A 78 -3.11 -8.19 -9.17
N TYR A 79 -2.95 -8.24 -7.85
CA TYR A 79 -1.64 -8.31 -7.20
C TYR A 79 -1.47 -9.62 -6.43
N SER A 80 -0.40 -10.37 -6.72
CA SER A 80 -0.01 -11.58 -5.98
C SER A 80 1.28 -11.31 -5.17
N PRO A 81 1.29 -11.56 -3.86
CA PRO A 81 2.50 -11.38 -3.03
C PRO A 81 3.64 -12.36 -3.36
N GLU A 82 3.36 -13.44 -4.10
CA GLU A 82 4.32 -14.49 -4.46
C GLU A 82 4.99 -14.22 -5.81
N VAL A 83 4.47 -13.27 -6.59
CA VAL A 83 4.92 -13.00 -7.94
C VAL A 83 4.92 -11.48 -8.16
N TRP A 84 6.10 -10.88 -8.38
CA TRP A 84 6.30 -9.44 -8.62
C TRP A 84 5.69 -8.90 -9.94
N HIS A 85 4.68 -9.57 -10.51
CA HIS A 85 4.02 -9.14 -11.72
C HIS A 85 2.70 -8.45 -11.37
N VAL A 86 2.65 -7.14 -11.60
CA VAL A 86 1.38 -6.42 -11.76
C VAL A 86 0.81 -6.88 -13.10
N PHE A 87 -0.20 -7.75 -13.06
CA PHE A 87 -0.93 -8.11 -14.27
C PHE A 87 -1.90 -6.98 -14.60
N MET A 88 -1.51 -6.13 -15.55
CA MET A 88 -2.47 -5.31 -16.29
C MET A 88 -3.03 -6.19 -17.42
N SER A 89 -4.21 -6.77 -17.23
CA SER A 89 -4.95 -7.31 -18.38
C SER A 89 -5.54 -6.11 -19.12
N VAL A 90 -5.08 -5.90 -20.35
CA VAL A 90 -5.83 -5.14 -21.35
C VAL A 90 -7.11 -5.88 -21.71
#